data_AF-A0A8T5Z886-F1
#
_entry.id   AF-A0A8T5Z886-F1
#
_cell.length_a   1.000
_cell.length_b   1.000
_cell.length_c   1.000
_cell.angle_alpha   90.00
_cell.angle_beta   90.00
_cell.angle_gamma   90.00
#
_symmetry.space_group_name_H-M   'P 1'
#
loop_
_entity.id
_entity.type
_entity.pdbx_description
1 polymer ?
#
loop_
_entity_poly.entity_id
_entity_poly.type
_entity_poly.pdbx_seq_one_letter_code
_entity_poly.pdbx_strand_id
1 'polypeptide(L)'
;EAGTFAIAGMGALLAASIRAPLTGIILVLEMTDNYQLILPMIITGLGATLLAQFTGGKPLYSAILARTLAKQEAEQLARSKAASASENT
;
A
#
# COMPACT_ATOMS: atom_id res chain seq x y z
N GLU A 1 11.83 -8.96 25.86
CA GLU A 1 11.31 -10.03 24.98
C GLU A 1 10.12 -9.60 24.13
N ALA A 2 9.04 -9.03 24.68
CA ALA A 2 7.91 -8.55 23.87
C ALA A 2 8.21 -7.33 22.97
N GLY A 3 9.07 -6.40 23.41
CA GLY A 3 9.38 -5.16 22.67
C GLY A 3 9.99 -5.41 21.29
N THR A 4 10.76 -6.49 21.12
CA THR A 4 11.33 -6.88 19.82
C THR A 4 10.25 -7.20 18.79
N PHE A 5 9.21 -7.92 19.20
CA PHE A 5 8.08 -8.23 18.32
C PHE A 5 7.23 -6.99 18.01
N ALA A 6 7.10 -6.07 18.96
CA ALA A 6 6.44 -4.78 18.72
C ALA A 6 7.16 -3.97 17.64
N ILE A 7 8.49 -3.87 17.70
CA ILE A 7 9.31 -3.20 16.68
C ILE A 7 9.20 -3.91 15.33
N ALA A 8 9.29 -5.25 15.30
CA ALA A 8 9.15 -6.02 14.07
C ALA A 8 7.75 -5.86 13.43
N GLY A 9 6.70 -5.78 14.24
CA GLY A 9 5.32 -5.58 13.78
C GLY A 9 5.04 -4.16 13.26
N MET A 10 5.74 -3.15 13.78
CA MET A 10 5.55 -1.74 13.41
C MET A 10 5.68 -1.53 11.89
N GLY A 11 6.70 -2.13 11.27
CA GLY A 11 6.95 -2.04 9.82
C GLY A 11 6.17 -3.07 9.00
N ALA A 12 5.68 -4.14 9.63
CA ALA A 12 5.01 -5.25 8.95
C ALA A 12 3.66 -4.85 8.34
N LEU A 13 2.88 -4.00 9.03
CA LEU A 13 1.61 -3.48 8.50
C LEU A 13 1.83 -2.64 7.24
N LEU A 14 2.88 -1.81 7.23
CA LEU A 14 3.25 -0.99 6.07
C LEU A 14 3.67 -1.89 4.89
N ALA A 15 4.48 -2.90 5.17
CA ALA A 15 4.94 -3.88 4.18
C ALA A 15 3.76 -4.64 3.53
N ALA A 16 2.82 -5.14 4.34
CA ALA A 16 1.64 -5.85 3.85
C ALA A 16 0.68 -4.96 3.05
N SER A 17 0.36 -3.76 3.56
CA SER A 17 -0.69 -2.91 2.99
C SER A 17 -0.24 -2.15 1.75
N ILE A 18 0.97 -1.59 1.78
CA ILE A 18 1.47 -0.69 0.72
C ILE A 18 2.45 -1.39 -0.22
N ARG A 19 2.94 -2.59 0.11
CA ARG A 19 3.93 -3.36 -0.68
C ARG A 19 5.30 -2.67 -0.81
N ALA A 20 5.70 -1.92 0.21
CA ALA A 20 7.02 -1.28 0.29
C ALA A 20 7.80 -1.79 1.52
N PRO A 21 8.20 -3.08 1.55
CA PRO A 21 8.84 -3.68 2.72
C PRO A 21 10.15 -3.00 3.11
N LEU A 22 11.01 -2.67 2.14
CA LEU A 22 12.29 -1.98 2.41
C LEU A 22 12.07 -0.61 3.04
N THR A 23 11.13 0.17 2.50
CA THR A 23 10.78 1.50 3.05
C THR A 23 10.28 1.39 4.48
N GLY A 24 9.43 0.40 4.79
CA GLY A 24 8.93 0.18 6.15
C GLY A 24 10.02 -0.23 7.14
N ILE A 25 10.92 -1.12 6.72
CA ILE A 25 12.04 -1.57 7.56
C ILE A 25 13.00 -0.41 7.85
N ILE A 26 13.41 0.35 6.82
CA ILE A 26 14.30 1.50 7.00
C ILE A 26 13.65 2.57 7.87
N LEU A 27 12.35 2.87 7.67
CA LEU A 27 11.63 3.84 8.51
C LEU A 27 11.66 3.43 9.99
N VAL A 28 11.31 2.19 10.31
CA VAL A 28 11.30 1.71 11.70
C VAL A 28 12.72 1.67 12.27
N LEU A 29 13.71 1.28 11.47
CA LEU A 29 15.11 1.29 11.85
C LEU A 29 15.58 2.69 12.25
N GLU A 30 15.32 3.69 11.41
CA GLU A 30 15.68 5.09 11.66
C GLU A 30 14.93 5.67 12.87
N MET A 31 13.66 5.32 13.06
CA MET A 31 12.87 5.84 14.20
C MET A 31 13.22 5.19 15.55
N THR A 32 13.77 3.97 15.54
CA THR A 32 14.06 3.20 16.76
C THR A 32 15.55 3.08 17.07
N ASP A 33 16.42 3.41 16.12
CA ASP A 33 17.88 3.30 16.17
C ASP A 33 18.39 1.91 16.62
N ASN A 34 17.61 0.85 16.33
CA ASN A 34 17.90 -0.50 16.80
C ASN A 34 18.26 -1.46 15.67
N TYR A 35 19.52 -1.37 15.22
CA TYR A 35 20.08 -2.19 14.14
C TYR A 35 20.18 -3.68 14.46
N GLN A 36 20.23 -4.06 15.74
CA GLN A 36 20.32 -5.47 16.13
C GLN A 36 19.07 -6.26 15.73
N LEU A 37 17.94 -5.56 15.53
CA LEU A 37 16.66 -6.16 15.15
C LEU A 37 16.41 -6.16 13.64
N ILE A 38 17.41 -5.85 12.81
CA ILE A 38 17.21 -5.74 11.36
C ILE A 38 16.79 -7.06 10.71
N LEU A 39 17.37 -8.19 11.11
CA LEU A 39 16.97 -9.52 10.61
C LEU A 39 15.50 -9.86 10.95
N PRO A 40 15.04 -9.77 12.21
CA PRO A 40 13.64 -10.06 12.51
C PRO A 40 12.66 -9.08 11.83
N MET A 41 13.03 -7.81 11.64
CA MET A 41 12.24 -6.85 10.86
C MET A 41 12.10 -7.26 9.39
N ILE A 42 13.19 -7.71 8.76
CA ILE A 42 13.20 -8.21 7.37
C ILE A 42 12.30 -9.45 7.25
N ILE A 43 12.48 -10.44 8.11
CA ILE A 43 11.69 -11.68 8.07
C ILE A 43 10.19 -11.38 8.22
N THR A 44 9.84 -10.51 9.18
CA THR A 44 8.44 -10.13 9.43
C THR A 44 7.87 -9.34 8.27
N GLY A 45 8.59 -8.35 7.74
CA GLY A 45 8.16 -7.52 6.61
C GLY A 45 8.00 -8.30 5.30
N LEU A 46 8.94 -9.18 4.98
CA LEU A 46 8.82 -10.07 3.82
C LEU A 46 7.70 -11.09 4.02
N GLY A 47 7.61 -11.73 5.19
CA GLY A 47 6.53 -12.68 5.49
C GLY A 47 5.16 -12.04 5.34
N ALA A 48 4.97 -10.83 5.86
CA ALA A 48 3.74 -10.07 5.72
C ALA A 48 3.44 -9.71 4.25
N THR A 49 4.46 -9.31 3.48
CA THR A 49 4.32 -9.00 2.06
C THR A 49 3.94 -10.24 1.24
N LEU A 50 4.62 -11.37 1.45
CA LEU A 50 4.35 -12.63 0.76
C LEU A 50 2.96 -13.16 1.09
N LEU A 51 2.58 -13.21 2.38
CA LEU A 51 1.26 -13.67 2.78
C LEU A 51 0.16 -12.83 2.15
N ALA A 52 0.27 -11.51 2.22
CA ALA A 52 -0.76 -10.68 1.62
C ALA A 52 -0.76 -10.81 0.08
N GLN A 53 0.34 -11.18 -0.59
CA GLN A 53 0.34 -11.48 -2.03
C GLN A 53 -0.39 -12.79 -2.32
N PHE A 54 -0.12 -13.83 -1.53
CA PHE A 54 -0.80 -15.12 -1.68
C PHE A 54 -2.30 -15.05 -1.40
N THR A 55 -2.74 -14.14 -0.53
CA THR A 55 -4.18 -13.89 -0.29
C THR A 55 -4.81 -12.94 -1.32
N GLY A 56 -4.11 -12.58 -2.40
CA GLY A 56 -4.64 -11.74 -3.48
C GLY A 56 -4.74 -10.23 -3.17
N GLY A 57 -4.05 -9.75 -2.12
CA GLY A 57 -4.03 -8.34 -1.76
C GLY A 57 -3.28 -7.48 -2.80
N LYS A 58 -3.83 -6.31 -3.11
CA LYS A 58 -3.21 -5.31 -4.00
C LYS A 58 -2.55 -4.19 -3.18
N PRO A 59 -1.45 -3.57 -3.66
CA PRO A 59 -0.88 -2.40 -3.00
C PRO A 59 -1.94 -1.32 -2.81
N LEU A 60 -2.11 -0.83 -1.58
CA LEU A 60 -3.17 0.11 -1.22
C LEU A 60 -3.14 1.37 -2.08
N TYR A 61 -1.96 1.96 -2.30
CA TYR A 61 -1.84 3.18 -3.10
C TYR A 61 -2.17 2.95 -4.57
N SER A 62 -1.76 1.82 -5.16
CA SER A 62 -2.16 1.46 -6.52
C SER A 62 -3.66 1.20 -6.63
N ALA A 63 -4.27 0.59 -5.60
CA ALA A 63 -5.71 0.35 -5.57
C ALA A 63 -6.53 1.63 -5.45
N ILE A 64 -6.08 2.60 -4.63
CA ILE A 64 -6.70 3.92 -4.53
C ILE A 64 -6.56 4.66 -5.87
N LEU A 65 -5.36 4.66 -6.45
CA LEU A 65 -5.12 5.31 -7.74
C LEU A 65 -6.03 4.75 -8.84
N ALA A 66 -6.13 3.42 -8.95
CA ALA A 66 -7.01 2.77 -9.92
C ALA A 66 -8.49 3.15 -9.72
N ARG A 67 -8.95 3.26 -8.47
CA ARG A 67 -10.32 3.70 -8.16
C ARG A 67 -10.54 5.17 -8.54
N THR A 68 -9.56 6.03 -8.31
CA THR A 68 -9.66 7.46 -8.66
C THR A 68 -9.71 7.65 -10.17
N LEU A 69 -8.84 6.98 -10.94
CA LEU A 69 -8.84 7.04 -12.40
C LEU A 69 -10.15 6.52 -13.00
N ALA A 70 -10.66 5.38 -12.52
CA ALA A 70 -11.93 4.82 -12.99
C ALA A 70 -13.13 5.77 -12.76
N LYS A 71 -13.13 6.52 -11.65
CA LYS A 71 -14.16 7.55 -11.39
C LYS A 71 -14.04 8.72 -12.38
N GLN A 72 -12.82 9.18 -12.65
CA GLN A 72 -12.58 10.28 -13.59
C GLN A 72 -13.03 9.91 -15.01
N GLU A 73 -12.72 8.71 -15.48
CA GLU A 73 -13.15 8.21 -16.79
C GLU A 73 -14.68 8.17 -16.91
N ALA A 74 -15.38 7.68 -15.88
CA ALA A 74 -16.84 7.63 -15.85
C ALA A 74 -17.48 9.03 -15.89
N GLU A 75 -16.93 9.98 -15.13
CA GLU A 75 -17.38 11.38 -15.13
C GLU A 75 -17.15 12.05 -16.49
N GLN A 76 -16.02 11.79 -17.12
CA GLN A 76 -15.69 12.36 -18.42
C GLN A 76 -16.57 11.80 -19.54
N LEU A 77 -16.90 10.51 -19.48
CA LEU A 77 -17.86 9.88 -20.39
C LEU A 77 -19.28 10.44 -20.22
N ALA A 78 -19.69 10.73 -18.98
CA ALA A 78 -20.99 11.34 -18.71
C ALA A 78 -21.07 12.77 -19.24
N ARG A 79 -20.00 13.57 -19.06
CA ARG A 79 -19.91 14.93 -19.60
C ARG A 79 -19.91 14.97 -21.12
N SER A 80 -19.16 14.08 -21.79
CA SER A 80 -19.12 14.03 -23.25
C SER A 80 -20.47 13.65 -23.86
N LYS A 81 -21.18 12.68 -23.26
CA LYS A 81 -22.55 12.32 -23.66
C LYS A 81 -23.53 13.49 -23.49
N ALA A 82 -23.47 14.20 -22.36
CA ALA A 82 -24.31 15.37 -22.13
C ALA A 82 -24.04 16.49 -23.14
N ALA A 83 -22.78 16.75 -23.48
CA ALA A 83 -22.40 17.72 -24.50
C ALA A 83 -22.96 17.33 -25.89
N SER A 84 -22.78 16.07 -26.30
CA SER A 84 -23.32 15.58 -27.58
C SER A 84 -24.85 15.58 -27.66
N ALA A 85 -25.54 15.47 -26.53
CA ALA A 85 -27.00 15.52 -26.47
C ALA A 85 -27.53 16.94 -26.64
N SER A 86 -26.82 17.94 -26.11
CA SER A 86 -27.17 19.36 -26.26
C SER A 86 -26.87 19.92 -27.65
N GLU A 87 -25.94 19.31 -28.39
CA GLU A 87 -25.56 19.75 -29.74
C GLU A 87 -26.55 19.26 -30.82
N ASN A 88 -27.32 18.20 -30.51
CA ASN A 88 -28.31 17.59 -31.40
C ASN A 88 -29.76 18.11 -31.19
N THR A 89 -29.94 19.16 -30.38
CA THR A 89 -31.22 19.84 -30.11
C THR A 89 -31.10 21.31 -30.40
#